data_AF-A0A1N6Q8K8-F1
#
_entry.id   AF-A0A1N6Q8K8-F1
#
_cell.length_a   1.000
_cell.length_b   1.000
_cell.length_c   1.000
_cell.angle_alpha   90.00
_cell.angle_beta   90.00
_cell.angle_gamma   90.00
#
_symmetry.space_group_name_H-M   'P 1'
#
loop_
_entity.id
_entity.type
_entity.pdbx_description
1 polymer ?
#
loop_
_entity_poly.entity_id
_entity_poly.type
_entity_poly.pdbx_seq_one_letter_code
_entity_poly.pdbx_strand_id
1 'polypeptide(L)'
;MRKFREILAGGDKGFTLIELLVVIAVLGILAGIAIPRLTGVRDKAVYASGQATLDNLSTYVNMYFTENTTTGSINFDTIVAEYTDNSSVSDIMSDGWSLPSGTTTISSGATTITLENTDGDINDLQIDLNTGDISGN
;
A
#
# COMPACT_ATOMS: atom_id res chain seq x y z
N MET A 1 -10.60 35.91 -55.75
CA MET A 1 -11.14 34.98 -54.72
C MET A 1 -11.40 33.54 -55.21
N ARG A 2 -10.81 33.05 -56.32
CA ARG A 2 -11.03 31.67 -56.79
C ARG A 2 -10.08 30.61 -56.20
N LYS A 3 -8.97 31.04 -55.57
CA LYS A 3 -7.94 30.14 -55.01
C LYS A 3 -8.31 29.47 -53.66
N PHE A 4 -9.44 29.83 -53.04
CA PHE A 4 -9.87 29.24 -51.76
C PHE A 4 -10.73 27.97 -51.95
N ARG A 5 -11.31 27.78 -53.14
CA ARG A 5 -12.18 26.61 -53.44
C ARG A 5 -11.40 25.37 -53.87
N GLU A 6 -10.11 25.52 -54.17
CA GLU A 6 -9.23 24.44 -54.63
C GLU A 6 -8.61 23.66 -53.45
N ILE A 7 -8.41 24.32 -52.29
CA ILE A 7 -7.93 23.69 -51.05
C ILE A 7 -9.00 22.76 -50.44
N LEU A 8 -10.29 23.04 -50.68
CA LEU A 8 -11.41 22.22 -50.20
C LEU A 8 -11.80 21.08 -51.16
N ALA A 9 -11.18 20.98 -52.34
CA ALA A 9 -11.46 19.94 -53.34
C ALA A 9 -10.45 18.78 -53.29
N GLY A 10 -9.58 18.76 -52.28
CA GLY A 10 -8.62 17.69 -52.02
C GLY A 10 -9.24 16.54 -51.23
N GLY A 11 -10.17 15.82 -51.85
CA GLY A 11 -10.63 14.49 -51.42
C GLY A 11 -10.98 14.35 -49.94
N ASP A 12 -12.21 14.71 -49.57
CA ASP A 12 -12.81 14.26 -48.32
C ASP A 12 -12.94 12.73 -48.34
N LYS A 13 -11.88 12.04 -47.89
CA LYS A 13 -11.89 10.61 -47.63
C LYS A 13 -12.75 10.38 -46.40
N GLY A 14 -14.07 10.26 -46.62
CA GLY A 14 -15.00 9.88 -45.57
C GLY A 14 -14.62 8.52 -45.00
N PHE A 15 -14.67 8.41 -43.67
CA PHE A 15 -14.47 7.15 -42.96
C PHE A 15 -15.54 6.14 -43.41
N THR A 16 -15.15 4.94 -43.79
CA THR A 16 -16.10 3.93 -44.25
C THR A 16 -16.84 3.31 -43.05
N LEU A 17 -18.11 2.95 -43.25
CA LEU A 17 -18.89 2.26 -42.22
C LEU A 17 -18.25 0.93 -41.82
N ILE A 18 -17.56 0.26 -42.75
CA ILE A 18 -16.86 -0.98 -42.48
C ILE A 18 -15.60 -0.78 -41.63
N GLU A 19 -14.86 0.33 -41.83
CA GLU A 19 -13.74 0.69 -40.94
C GLU A 19 -14.23 0.91 -39.52
N LEU A 20 -15.36 1.60 -39.33
CA LEU A 20 -15.91 1.81 -38.00
C LEU A 20 -16.43 0.52 -37.37
N LEU A 21 -17.03 -0.36 -38.18
CA LEU A 21 -17.54 -1.66 -37.73
C LEU A 21 -16.44 -2.61 -37.27
N VAL A 22 -15.32 -2.68 -37.99
CA VAL A 22 -14.18 -3.53 -37.58
C VAL A 22 -13.51 -2.97 -36.32
N VAL A 23 -13.40 -1.64 -36.19
CA VAL A 23 -12.81 -1.02 -34.99
C VAL A 23 -13.62 -1.34 -33.74
N ILE A 24 -14.95 -1.18 -33.77
CA ILE A 24 -15.78 -1.52 -32.60
C ILE A 24 -15.81 -3.02 -32.31
N ALA A 25 -15.71 -3.87 -33.35
CA ALA A 25 -15.62 -5.32 -33.18
C ALA A 25 -14.33 -5.72 -32.46
N VAL A 26 -13.18 -5.14 -32.84
CA VAL A 26 -11.90 -5.38 -32.17
C VAL A 26 -11.88 -4.78 -30.77
N LEU A 27 -12.41 -3.55 -30.58
CA LEU A 27 -12.54 -2.95 -29.25
C LEU A 27 -13.44 -3.78 -28.33
N GLY A 28 -14.50 -4.40 -28.85
CA GLY A 28 -15.34 -5.33 -28.09
C GLY A 28 -14.59 -6.58 -27.62
N ILE A 29 -13.75 -7.17 -28.48
CA ILE A 29 -12.91 -8.32 -28.12
C ILE A 29 -11.86 -7.91 -27.08
N LEU A 30 -11.16 -6.79 -27.31
CA LEU A 30 -10.13 -6.29 -26.40
C LEU A 30 -10.72 -5.94 -25.03
N ALA A 31 -11.89 -5.29 -24.99
CA ALA A 31 -12.58 -4.97 -23.75
C ALA A 31 -12.96 -6.22 -22.93
N GLY A 32 -13.26 -7.35 -23.60
CA GLY A 32 -13.57 -8.62 -22.93
C GLY A 32 -12.35 -9.32 -22.29
N ILE A 33 -11.14 -9.11 -22.82
CA ILE A 33 -9.91 -9.74 -22.30
C ILE A 33 -9.05 -8.80 -21.45
N ALA A 34 -9.34 -7.50 -21.45
CA ALA A 34 -8.50 -6.46 -20.85
C ALA A 34 -8.72 -6.27 -19.34
N ILE A 35 -8.67 -7.35 -18.55
CA ILE A 35 -8.59 -7.25 -17.08
C ILE A 35 -7.26 -7.83 -16.60
N PRO A 36 -6.22 -6.99 -16.40
CA PRO A 36 -4.99 -7.45 -15.75
C PRO A 36 -5.29 -7.84 -14.30
N ARG A 37 -5.03 -9.10 -13.95
CA ARG A 37 -5.15 -9.59 -12.57
C ARG A 37 -3.95 -9.12 -11.76
N LEU A 38 -4.11 -8.00 -11.06
CA LEU A 38 -3.08 -7.38 -10.22
C LEU A 38 -3.13 -7.82 -8.74
N THR A 39 -4.05 -8.70 -8.36
CA THR A 39 -4.30 -9.08 -6.96
C THR A 39 -3.03 -9.55 -6.24
N GLY A 40 -2.37 -10.60 -6.75
CA GLY A 40 -1.15 -11.14 -6.10
C GLY A 40 0.08 -10.22 -6.13
N VAL A 41 0.10 -9.15 -6.93
CA VAL A 41 1.16 -8.14 -6.89
C VAL A 41 0.88 -7.12 -5.80
N ARG A 42 -0.40 -6.73 -5.65
CA ARG A 42 -0.86 -5.87 -4.56
C ARG A 42 -0.59 -6.54 -3.21
N ASP A 43 -0.99 -7.79 -3.05
CA ASP A 43 -0.84 -8.53 -1.78
C ASP A 43 0.63 -8.61 -1.33
N LYS A 44 1.54 -8.87 -2.28
CA LYS A 44 2.99 -8.87 -2.00
C LYS A 44 3.52 -7.50 -1.61
N ALA A 45 3.03 -6.43 -2.25
CA ALA A 45 3.43 -5.07 -1.92
C ALA A 45 2.93 -4.67 -0.53
N VAL A 46 1.68 -5.00 -0.20
CA VAL A 46 1.10 -4.77 1.14
C VAL A 46 1.89 -5.55 2.18
N TYR A 47 2.19 -6.84 1.95
CA TYR A 47 3.00 -7.66 2.85
C TYR A 47 4.39 -7.07 3.11
N ALA A 48 5.12 -6.71 2.04
CA ALA A 48 6.45 -6.11 2.16
C ALA A 48 6.42 -4.77 2.92
N SER A 49 5.35 -4.00 2.74
CA SER A 49 5.16 -2.72 3.43
C SER A 49 4.92 -2.91 4.94
N GLY A 50 4.09 -3.89 5.32
CA GLY A 50 3.88 -4.25 6.73
C GLY A 50 5.15 -4.74 7.40
N GLN A 51 5.97 -5.51 6.68
CA GLN A 51 7.28 -5.97 7.17
C GLN A 51 8.20 -4.78 7.50
N ALA A 52 8.29 -3.80 6.59
CA ALA A 52 9.09 -2.59 6.80
C ALA A 52 8.56 -1.74 7.98
N THR A 53 7.25 -1.61 8.14
CA THR A 53 6.66 -0.92 9.29
C THR A 53 7.02 -1.62 10.61
N LEU A 54 6.96 -2.96 10.67
CA LEU A 54 7.34 -3.73 11.85
C LEU A 54 8.82 -3.59 12.21
N ASP A 55 9.71 -3.65 11.23
CA ASP A 55 11.15 -3.45 11.44
C ASP A 55 11.44 -2.08 12.06
N ASN A 56 10.82 -1.04 11.52
CA ASN A 56 10.96 0.32 12.04
C ASN A 56 10.42 0.42 13.47
N LEU A 57 9.22 -0.11 13.72
CA LEU A 57 8.57 -0.02 15.02
C LEU A 57 9.33 -0.82 16.09
N SER A 58 9.83 -2.01 15.77
CA SER A 58 10.69 -2.79 16.66
C SER A 58 11.96 -2.03 17.02
N THR A 59 12.59 -1.36 16.04
CA THR A 59 13.77 -0.54 16.27
C THR A 59 13.48 0.60 17.26
N TYR A 60 12.40 1.36 17.04
CA TYR A 60 12.05 2.48 17.92
C TYR A 60 11.69 2.02 19.33
N VAL A 61 10.97 0.91 19.46
CA VAL A 61 10.61 0.31 20.75
C VAL A 61 11.85 -0.15 21.51
N ASN A 62 12.77 -0.84 20.84
CA ASN A 62 14.01 -1.31 21.45
C ASN A 62 14.91 -0.15 21.87
N MET A 63 14.99 0.91 21.07
CA MET A 63 15.68 2.14 21.45
C MET A 63 15.04 2.78 22.68
N TYR A 64 13.71 2.93 22.67
CA TYR A 64 12.96 3.51 23.79
C TYR A 64 13.25 2.81 25.11
N PHE A 65 13.12 1.49 25.16
CA PHE A 65 13.33 0.73 26.41
C PHE A 65 14.81 0.55 26.77
N THR A 66 15.73 0.79 25.84
CA THR A 66 17.17 0.85 26.14
C THR A 66 17.54 2.18 26.80
N GLU A 67 16.96 3.28 26.35
CA GLU A 67 17.27 4.64 26.84
C GLU A 67 16.45 5.01 28.08
N ASN A 68 15.19 4.55 28.15
CA ASN A 68 14.27 4.86 29.22
C ASN A 68 14.06 3.65 30.12
N THR A 69 14.29 3.81 31.43
CA THR A 69 14.02 2.78 32.45
C THR A 69 12.53 2.72 32.83
N THR A 70 11.65 2.94 31.86
CA THR A 70 10.21 3.03 32.09
C THR A 70 9.64 1.65 32.44
N THR A 71 9.12 1.54 33.66
CA THR A 71 8.46 0.33 34.15
C THR A 71 6.95 0.48 33.97
N GLY A 72 6.48 0.45 32.72
CA GLY A 72 5.07 0.71 32.41
C GLY A 72 4.73 0.53 30.94
N SER A 73 3.45 0.67 30.61
CA SER A 73 2.97 0.67 29.22
C SER A 73 3.07 2.08 28.63
N ILE A 74 3.58 2.19 27.42
CA ILE A 74 3.80 3.46 26.71
C ILE A 74 3.16 3.40 25.34
N ASN A 75 2.58 4.51 24.91
CA ASN A 75 1.88 4.57 23.63
C ASN A 75 2.87 4.55 22.46
N PHE A 76 2.56 3.79 21.40
CA PHE A 76 3.37 3.74 20.18
C PHE A 76 3.56 5.12 19.54
N ASP A 77 2.54 5.98 19.55
CA ASP A 77 2.63 7.35 19.04
C ASP A 77 3.67 8.17 19.79
N THR A 78 3.81 7.96 21.12
CA THR A 78 4.85 8.63 21.91
C THR A 78 6.24 8.17 21.49
N ILE A 79 6.41 6.86 21.27
CA ILE A 79 7.68 6.28 20.83
C ILE A 79 8.04 6.80 19.42
N VAL A 80 7.08 6.79 18.49
CA VAL A 80 7.28 7.27 17.11
C VAL A 80 7.63 8.75 17.09
N ALA A 81 6.95 9.58 17.90
CA ALA A 81 7.23 11.01 17.98
C ALA A 81 8.59 11.35 18.62
N GLU A 82 9.18 10.43 19.37
CA GLU A 82 10.50 10.63 19.98
C GLU A 82 11.64 10.29 18.99
N TYR A 83 11.45 9.28 18.15
CA TYR A 83 12.50 8.78 17.24
C TYR A 83 12.31 9.17 15.77
N THR A 84 11.23 9.86 15.41
CA THR A 84 10.93 10.30 14.04
C THR A 84 10.32 11.69 14.01
N ASP A 85 10.25 12.31 12.83
CA ASP A 85 9.53 13.59 12.62
C ASP A 85 7.99 13.42 12.54
N ASN A 86 7.48 12.20 12.75
CA ASN A 86 6.06 11.89 12.68
C ASN A 86 5.39 12.02 14.05
N SER A 87 4.08 12.28 14.06
CA SER A 87 3.33 12.50 15.32
C SER A 87 2.50 11.29 15.74
N SER A 88 2.32 10.31 14.86
CA SER A 88 1.49 9.13 15.11
C SER A 88 2.03 7.92 14.37
N VAL A 89 1.75 6.73 14.91
CA VAL A 89 2.10 5.46 14.27
C VAL A 89 1.41 5.30 12.91
N SER A 90 0.25 5.93 12.72
CA SER A 90 -0.46 5.98 11.44
C SER A 90 0.33 6.67 10.32
N ASP A 91 1.27 7.55 10.66
CA ASP A 91 2.07 8.30 9.67
C ASP A 91 3.19 7.42 9.07
N ILE A 92 3.59 6.35 9.78
CA ILE A 92 4.61 5.38 9.35
C ILE A 92 4.02 4.05 8.88
N MET A 93 2.70 3.87 9.05
CA MET A 93 1.97 2.70 8.59
C MET A 93 1.50 2.92 7.16
N SER A 94 1.67 1.90 6.31
CA SER A 94 1.07 1.91 4.98
C SER A 94 -0.37 1.41 5.02
N ASP A 95 -1.17 1.86 4.04
CA ASP A 95 -2.52 1.37 3.79
C ASP A 95 -2.61 -0.17 3.83
N GLY A 96 -3.62 -0.67 4.52
CA GLY A 96 -3.87 -2.11 4.70
C GLY A 96 -3.32 -2.71 5.99
N TRP A 97 -2.66 -1.93 6.84
CA TRP A 97 -2.20 -2.36 8.17
C TRP A 97 -2.72 -1.46 9.27
N SER A 98 -3.07 -2.07 10.40
CA SER A 98 -3.45 -1.37 11.63
C SER A 98 -2.88 -2.08 12.86
N LEU A 99 -2.74 -1.36 13.96
CA LEU A 99 -2.55 -2.02 15.25
C LEU A 99 -3.86 -2.72 15.68
N PRO A 100 -3.77 -3.88 16.35
CA PRO A 100 -4.92 -4.51 16.96
C PRO A 100 -5.74 -3.57 17.84
N SER A 101 -7.04 -3.80 17.86
CA SER A 101 -7.97 -3.03 18.69
C SER A 101 -7.59 -3.16 20.17
N GLY A 102 -7.11 -2.06 20.77
CA GLY A 102 -6.70 -2.02 22.19
C GLY A 102 -5.20 -2.22 22.45
N THR A 103 -4.38 -2.42 21.42
CA THR A 103 -2.91 -2.47 21.53
C THR A 103 -2.27 -1.16 21.06
N THR A 104 -2.68 -0.03 21.64
CA THR A 104 -2.03 1.28 21.36
C THR A 104 -0.80 1.51 22.23
N THR A 105 -0.54 0.62 23.18
CA THR A 105 0.56 0.74 24.13
C THR A 105 1.40 -0.53 24.18
N ILE A 106 2.69 -0.38 24.47
CA ILE A 106 3.65 -1.45 24.64
C ILE A 106 4.34 -1.33 26.00
N SER A 107 4.59 -2.47 26.64
CA SER A 107 5.31 -2.54 27.92
C SER A 107 6.73 -3.05 27.73
N SER A 108 7.65 -2.74 28.65
CA SER A 108 9.06 -3.16 28.55
C SER A 108 9.28 -4.69 28.55
N GLY A 109 8.26 -5.47 28.95
CA GLY A 109 8.27 -6.93 28.89
C GLY A 109 7.54 -7.51 27.68
N ALA A 110 7.07 -6.68 26.74
CA ALA A 110 6.44 -7.16 25.53
C ALA A 110 7.46 -7.90 24.67
N THR A 111 7.07 -9.08 24.18
CA THR A 111 7.91 -9.91 23.33
C THR A 111 7.57 -9.77 21.86
N THR A 112 6.40 -9.25 21.53
CA THR A 112 5.88 -9.20 20.17
C THR A 112 5.15 -7.89 19.89
N ILE A 113 5.22 -7.43 18.63
CA ILE A 113 4.33 -6.41 18.08
C ILE A 113 3.56 -7.04 16.93
N THR A 114 2.25 -6.80 16.86
CA THR A 114 1.37 -7.34 15.82
C THR A 114 0.78 -6.19 15.01
N LEU A 115 0.73 -6.36 13.70
CA LEU A 115 -0.07 -5.58 12.76
C LEU A 115 -1.17 -6.47 12.21
N GLU A 116 -2.41 -6.00 12.31
CA GLU A 116 -3.58 -6.64 11.71
C GLU A 116 -3.74 -6.15 10.28
N ASN A 117 -3.99 -7.08 9.35
CA ASN A 117 -4.32 -6.70 8.00
C ASN A 117 -5.78 -6.20 7.91
N THR A 118 -5.98 -5.03 7.33
CA THR A 118 -7.31 -4.41 7.22
C THR A 118 -8.20 -5.08 6.17
N ASP A 119 -7.60 -5.67 5.13
CA ASP A 119 -8.32 -6.23 3.98
C ASP A 119 -8.74 -7.71 4.22
N GLY A 120 -8.13 -8.40 5.20
CA GLY A 120 -8.40 -9.81 5.55
C GLY A 120 -7.95 -10.83 4.49
N ASP A 121 -7.37 -10.37 3.38
CA ASP A 121 -6.89 -11.18 2.26
C ASP A 121 -5.47 -11.72 2.49
N ILE A 122 -4.72 -11.09 3.40
CA ILE A 122 -3.39 -11.54 3.82
C ILE A 122 -3.37 -11.77 5.34
N ASN A 123 -2.50 -12.67 5.76
CA ASN A 123 -2.27 -12.97 7.17
C ASN A 123 -1.74 -11.75 7.93
N ASP A 124 -2.10 -11.67 9.21
CA ASP A 124 -1.55 -10.68 10.13
C ASP A 124 -0.04 -10.88 10.28
N LEU A 125 0.67 -9.80 10.55
CA LEU A 125 2.12 -9.83 10.72
C LEU A 125 2.48 -9.58 12.17
N GLN A 126 3.48 -10.29 12.67
CA GLN A 126 4.07 -10.02 13.96
C GLN A 126 5.59 -10.07 13.91
N ILE A 127 6.23 -9.22 14.71
CA ILE A 127 7.68 -9.24 14.94
C ILE A 127 7.96 -9.63 16.39
N ASP A 128 8.88 -10.57 16.59
CA ASP A 128 9.43 -10.88 17.90
C ASP A 128 10.54 -9.87 18.24
N LEU A 129 10.38 -9.14 19.34
CA LEU A 129 11.28 -8.06 19.73
C LEU A 129 12.64 -8.54 20.26
N ASN A 130 12.75 -9.80 20.65
CA ASN A 130 14.01 -10.39 21.15
C ASN A 130 14.86 -10.93 20.01
N THR A 131 14.22 -11.48 18.97
CA THR A 131 14.90 -12.14 17.85
C THR A 131 14.91 -11.32 16.57
N GLY A 132 14.01 -10.34 16.45
CA GLY A 132 13.76 -9.58 15.22
C GLY A 132 13.07 -10.40 14.12
N ASP A 133 12.62 -11.62 14.41
CA ASP A 133 11.99 -12.48 13.42
C ASP A 133 10.56 -12.01 13.12
N ILE A 134 10.22 -11.98 11.83
CA ILE A 134 8.89 -11.57 11.35
C ILE A 134 8.16 -12.81 10.84
N SER A 135 7.00 -13.06 11.42
CA SER A 135 6.13 -14.17 11.05
C SER A 135 4.72 -13.69 10.72
N GLY A 136 4.07 -14.40 9.81
CA GLY A 136 2.62 -14.26 9.61
C GLY A 136 1.87 -15.22 10.53
N ASN A 137 0.76 -14.78 11.11
CA ASN A 137 -0.17 -15.64 11.86
C ASN A 137 -1.24 -16.22 10.92
#